data_AF-A0A942FJ31-F1
#
_entry.id   AF-A0A942FJ31-F1
#
_cell.length_a   1.000
_cell.length_b   1.000
_cell.length_c   1.000
_cell.angle_alpha   90.00
_cell.angle_beta   90.00
_cell.angle_gamma   90.00
#
_symmetry.space_group_name_H-M   'P 1'
#
loop_
_entity.id
_entity.type
_entity.pdbx_description
1 polymer ?
#
loop_
_entity_poly.entity_id
_entity_poly.type
_entity_poly.pdbx_seq_one_letter_code
_entity_poly.pdbx_strand_id
1 'polypeptide(L)'
;MNDVLGRQRAAFTAAMPEPLSVRRDRIDRAIALLIDHKDAFAKAVSADFGHRSTEQTLMTDIMPSVGALKHSKKHFEAWSRNEKRKPMFPLNLLGAKAEVVWQPKGVVGVIAPWNFPVGMV
;
A
#
# COMPACT_ATOMS: atom_id res chain seq x y z
N MET A 1 -0.93 13.73 -18.28
CA MET A 1 -1.53 12.65 -17.45
C MET A 1 -1.61 11.30 -18.17
N ASN A 2 -2.07 11.23 -19.43
CA ASN A 2 -2.17 9.95 -20.15
C ASN A 2 -0.82 9.21 -20.30
N ASP A 3 0.27 9.95 -20.53
CA ASP A 3 1.62 9.36 -20.64
C ASP A 3 2.05 8.66 -19.34
N VAL A 4 1.97 9.35 -18.19
CA VAL A 4 2.32 8.79 -16.88
C VAL A 4 1.49 7.55 -16.56
N LEU A 5 0.17 7.61 -16.78
CA LEU A 5 -0.71 6.45 -16.56
C LEU A 5 -0.37 5.29 -17.51
N GLY A 6 -0.05 5.59 -18.76
CA GLY A 6 0.41 4.61 -19.75
C GLY A 6 1.66 3.87 -19.27
N ARG A 7 2.66 4.61 -18.78
CA ARG A 7 3.90 4.04 -18.23
C ARG A 7 3.66 3.18 -16.99
N GLN A 8 2.80 3.62 -16.08
CA GLN A 8 2.43 2.85 -14.88
C GLN A 8 1.72 1.54 -15.25
N ARG A 9 0.79 1.56 -16.21
CA ARG A 9 0.09 0.37 -16.69
C ARG A 9 1.05 -0.62 -17.37
N ALA A 10 1.93 -0.12 -18.24
CA ALA A 10 2.93 -0.95 -18.91
C ALA A 10 3.87 -1.63 -17.90
N ALA A 11 4.36 -0.88 -16.90
CA ALA A 11 5.21 -1.42 -15.84
C ALA A 11 4.48 -2.48 -14.99
N PHE A 12 3.21 -2.23 -14.63
CA PHE A 12 2.40 -3.20 -13.89
C PHE A 12 2.24 -4.51 -14.68
N THR A 13 1.85 -4.44 -15.96
CA THR A 13 1.67 -5.63 -16.79
C THR A 13 2.97 -6.42 -16.95
N ALA A 14 4.09 -5.73 -17.18
CA ALA A 14 5.41 -6.38 -17.32
C ALA A 14 5.90 -7.05 -16.03
N ALA A 15 5.46 -6.57 -14.86
CA ALA A 15 5.88 -7.10 -13.55
C ALA A 15 5.04 -8.31 -13.06
N MET A 16 3.97 -8.70 -13.76
CA MET A 16 3.08 -9.77 -13.26
C MET A 16 3.62 -11.18 -13.50
N PRO A 17 3.52 -12.10 -12.50
CA PRO A 17 3.11 -11.85 -11.12
C PRO A 17 4.22 -11.17 -10.31
N GLU A 18 3.89 -10.09 -9.60
CA GLU A 18 4.89 -9.38 -8.82
C GLU A 18 5.31 -10.20 -7.58
N PRO A 19 6.62 -10.44 -7.37
CA PRO A 19 7.11 -11.19 -6.22
C PRO A 19 6.76 -10.51 -4.88
N LEU A 20 6.42 -11.31 -3.86
CA LEU A 20 6.15 -10.81 -2.50
C LEU A 20 7.36 -10.08 -1.89
N SER A 21 8.59 -10.49 -2.26
CA SER A 21 9.83 -9.81 -1.85
C SER A 21 9.90 -8.37 -2.35
N VAL A 22 9.48 -8.11 -3.60
CA VAL A 22 9.43 -6.76 -4.18
C VAL A 22 8.39 -5.90 -3.46
N ARG A 23 7.24 -6.47 -3.08
CA ARG A 23 6.23 -5.75 -2.27
C ARG A 23 6.78 -5.36 -0.91
N ARG A 24 7.46 -6.29 -0.23
CA ARG A 24 8.13 -6.04 1.06
C ARG A 24 9.16 -4.92 0.94
N ASP A 25 10.04 -5.00 -0.05
CA ASP A 25 11.05 -3.97 -0.32
C ASP A 25 10.43 -2.58 -0.50
N ARG A 26 9.35 -2.46 -1.28
CA ARG A 26 8.66 -1.18 -1.46
C ARG A 26 8.06 -0.64 -0.18
N ILE A 27 7.46 -1.50 0.66
CA ILE A 27 6.95 -1.09 1.98
C ILE A 27 8.11 -0.61 2.87
N ASP A 28 9.26 -1.29 2.84
CA ASP A 28 10.44 -0.89 3.59
C ASP A 28 10.99 0.47 3.13
N ARG A 29 11.06 0.69 1.81
CA ARG A 29 11.43 2.00 1.26
C ARG A 29 10.44 3.10 1.59
N ALA A 30 9.14 2.81 1.63
CA ALA A 30 8.13 3.78 2.05
C ALA A 30 8.27 4.15 3.54
N ILE A 31 8.54 3.17 4.41
CA ILE A 31 8.83 3.41 5.83
C ILE A 31 10.09 4.27 5.98
N ALA A 32 11.18 3.92 5.26
CA ALA A 32 12.43 4.67 5.29
C ALA A 32 12.21 6.12 4.81
N LEU A 33 11.52 6.32 3.69
CA LEU A 33 11.18 7.65 3.17
C LEU A 33 10.49 8.52 4.23
N LEU A 34 9.51 7.98 4.96
CA LEU A 34 8.81 8.73 5.99
C LEU A 34 9.69 9.05 7.20
N ILE A 35 10.53 8.11 7.64
CA ILE A 35 11.36 8.27 8.84
C ILE A 35 12.54 9.19 8.55
N ASP A 36 13.25 8.96 7.46
CA ASP A 36 14.49 9.66 7.10
C ASP A 36 14.22 11.12 6.70
N HIS A 37 13.01 11.42 6.23
CA HIS A 37 12.60 12.76 5.81
C HIS A 37 11.52 13.39 6.69
N LYS A 38 11.25 12.85 7.89
CA LYS A 38 10.17 13.32 8.78
C LYS A 38 10.23 14.83 9.06
N ASP A 39 11.43 15.39 9.22
CA ASP A 39 11.62 16.82 9.52
C ASP A 39 11.39 17.68 8.27
N ALA A 40 11.72 17.17 7.09
CA ALA A 40 11.41 17.82 5.82
C ALA A 40 9.90 17.84 5.54
N PHE A 41 9.19 16.75 5.84
CA PHE A 41 7.73 16.70 5.79
C PHE A 41 7.11 17.70 6.78
N ALA A 42 7.56 17.71 8.03
CA ALA A 42 7.07 18.67 9.03
C ALA A 42 7.27 20.12 8.60
N LYS A 43 8.43 20.45 8.01
CA LYS A 43 8.70 21.78 7.47
C LYS A 43 7.77 22.15 6.31
N ALA A 44 7.54 21.23 5.37
CA ALA A 44 6.64 21.45 4.24
C ALA A 44 5.20 21.67 4.71
N VAL A 45 4.70 20.80 5.60
CA VAL A 45 3.36 20.93 6.18
C VAL A 45 3.24 22.22 7.00
N SER A 46 4.27 22.62 7.75
CA SER A 46 4.25 23.90 8.46
C SER A 46 4.12 25.08 7.49
N ALA A 47 4.80 25.03 6.34
CA ALA A 47 4.68 26.06 5.30
C ALA A 47 3.28 26.09 4.65
N ASP A 48 2.67 24.94 4.39
CA ASP A 48 1.31 24.86 3.82
C ASP A 48 0.25 25.44 4.78
N PHE A 49 0.43 25.28 6.09
CA PHE A 49 -0.51 25.71 7.12
C PHE A 49 -0.11 27.02 7.83
N GLY A 50 1.06 27.59 7.50
CA GLY A 50 1.64 28.79 8.10
C GLY A 50 2.18 28.66 9.53
N HIS A 51 1.66 27.73 10.34
CA HIS A 51 2.04 27.62 11.75
C HIS A 51 1.84 26.22 12.37
N ARG A 52 1.72 25.16 11.55
CA ARG A 52 1.56 23.81 12.11
C ARG A 52 2.85 23.37 12.81
N SER A 53 2.73 22.84 14.02
CA SER A 53 3.89 22.39 14.78
C SER A 53 4.47 21.09 14.22
N THR A 54 5.78 20.92 14.43
CA THR A 54 6.50 19.71 14.05
C THR A 54 5.89 18.49 14.73
N GLU A 55 5.67 18.57 16.04
CA GLU A 55 5.15 17.48 16.88
C GLU A 55 3.76 17.05 16.42
N GLN A 56 2.91 18.01 16.06
CA GLN A 56 1.59 17.69 15.51
C GLN A 56 1.74 16.89 14.22
N THR A 57 2.54 17.34 13.26
CA THR A 57 2.74 16.64 11.98
C THR A 57 3.33 15.24 12.19
N LEU A 58 4.33 15.12 13.08
CA LEU A 58 4.91 13.82 13.40
C LEU A 58 3.84 12.86 13.98
N MET A 59 2.94 13.37 14.83
CA MET A 59 1.91 12.58 15.49
C MET A 59 0.71 12.25 14.61
N THR A 60 0.30 13.13 13.70
CA THR A 60 -0.90 12.95 12.89
C THR A 60 -0.63 12.37 11.51
N ASP A 61 0.55 12.65 10.94
CA ASP A 61 0.84 12.29 9.55
C ASP A 61 1.91 11.21 9.45
N ILE A 62 3.01 11.32 10.22
CA ILE A 62 4.15 10.40 10.07
C ILE A 62 3.93 9.10 10.86
N MET A 63 3.66 9.20 12.16
CA MET A 63 3.54 8.03 13.03
C MET A 63 2.41 7.07 12.60
N PRO A 64 1.19 7.54 12.27
CA PRO A 64 0.11 6.66 11.82
C PRO A 64 0.43 5.96 10.50
N SER A 65 1.01 6.67 9.52
CA SER A 65 1.40 6.09 8.22
C SER A 65 2.48 5.02 8.37
N VAL A 66 3.51 5.29 9.16
CA VAL A 66 4.54 4.27 9.49
C VAL A 66 3.92 3.08 10.20
N GLY A 67 2.99 3.31 11.13
CA GLY A 67 2.24 2.26 11.83
C GLY A 67 1.46 1.35 10.87
N ALA A 68 0.70 1.95 9.95
CA ALA A 68 -0.08 1.24 8.94
C ALA A 68 0.81 0.43 7.98
N LEU A 69 1.94 1.00 7.56
CA LEU A 69 2.94 0.32 6.71
C LEU A 69 3.58 -0.86 7.44
N LYS A 70 3.98 -0.70 8.72
CA LYS A 70 4.53 -1.80 9.54
C LYS A 70 3.51 -2.92 9.74
N HIS A 71 2.26 -2.56 10.03
CA HIS A 71 1.17 -3.55 10.13
C HIS A 71 1.01 -4.31 8.81
N SER A 72 0.90 -3.58 7.69
CA SER A 72 0.80 -4.18 6.36
C SER A 72 2.00 -5.09 6.05
N LYS A 73 3.23 -4.65 6.31
CA LYS A 73 4.46 -5.45 6.14
C LYS A 73 4.39 -6.78 6.89
N LYS A 74 3.86 -6.77 8.13
CA LYS A 74 3.76 -7.96 8.98
C LYS A 74 2.74 -8.98 8.46
N HIS A 75 1.68 -8.52 7.78
CA HIS A 75 0.51 -9.35 7.49
C HIS A 75 0.26 -9.60 6.00
N PHE A 76 0.80 -8.80 5.08
CA PHE A 76 0.41 -8.84 3.65
C PHE A 76 0.67 -10.19 2.97
N GLU A 77 1.72 -10.92 3.36
CA GLU A 77 1.97 -12.25 2.81
C GLU A 77 0.88 -13.23 3.20
N ALA A 78 0.37 -13.13 4.42
CA ALA A 78 -0.74 -13.95 4.87
C ALA A 78 -2.02 -13.61 4.12
N TRP A 79 -2.28 -12.32 3.90
CA TRP A 79 -3.43 -11.85 3.13
C TRP A 79 -3.36 -12.24 1.64
N SER A 80 -2.16 -12.45 1.11
CA SER A 80 -1.95 -12.82 -0.30
C SER A 80 -2.11 -14.32 -0.56
N ARG A 81 -2.29 -15.16 0.46
CA ARG A 81 -2.44 -16.61 0.29
C ARG A 81 -3.81 -16.98 -0.27
N ASN A 82 -3.84 -17.99 -1.15
CA ASN A 82 -5.09 -18.57 -1.62
C ASN A 82 -5.93 -19.09 -0.46
N GLU A 83 -7.24 -18.88 -0.54
CA GLU A 83 -8.19 -19.37 0.45
C GLU A 83 -8.97 -20.57 -0.10
N LYS A 84 -8.78 -21.75 0.50
CA LYS A 84 -9.50 -22.96 0.08
C LYS A 84 -10.99 -22.83 0.37
N ARG A 85 -11.82 -23.25 -0.58
CA ARG A 85 -13.28 -23.30 -0.46
C ARG A 85 -13.80 -24.71 -0.66
N LYS A 86 -14.98 -25.00 -0.12
CA LYS A 86 -15.65 -26.29 -0.35
C LYS A 86 -16.31 -26.26 -1.74
N PRO A 87 -16.00 -27.22 -2.63
CA PRO A 87 -16.74 -27.38 -3.88
C PRO A 87 -18.20 -27.76 -3.61
N MET A 88 -19.08 -27.45 -4.57
CA MET A 88 -20.49 -27.83 -4.52
C MET A 88 -20.64 -29.37 -4.51
N PHE A 89 -21.67 -29.87 -3.85
CA PHE A 89 -22.05 -31.28 -3.94
C PHE A 89 -22.63 -31.61 -5.32
N PRO A 90 -22.31 -32.77 -5.95
CA PRO A 90 -21.39 -33.83 -5.50
C PRO A 90 -19.94 -33.66 -6.00
N LEU A 91 -19.58 -32.52 -6.60
CA LEU A 91 -18.22 -32.30 -7.16
C LEU A 91 -17.12 -32.45 -6.11
N ASN A 92 -17.41 -32.14 -4.84
CA ASN A 92 -16.50 -32.38 -3.73
C ASN A 92 -16.14 -33.87 -3.52
N LEU A 93 -17.05 -34.79 -3.85
CA LEU A 93 -16.82 -36.24 -3.80
C LEU A 93 -16.06 -36.74 -5.03
N LEU A 94 -16.17 -36.02 -6.15
CA LEU A 94 -15.47 -36.33 -7.41
C LEU A 94 -14.05 -35.72 -7.47
N GLY A 95 -13.52 -35.25 -6.34
CA GLY A 95 -12.14 -34.74 -6.25
C GLY A 95 -11.95 -33.29 -6.70
N ALA A 96 -13.02 -32.53 -6.92
CA ALA A 96 -12.90 -31.11 -7.26
C ALA A 96 -12.21 -30.31 -6.14
N LYS A 97 -11.49 -29.26 -6.52
CA LYS A 97 -10.90 -28.29 -5.60
C LYS A 97 -11.44 -26.90 -5.94
N ALA A 98 -11.73 -26.11 -4.92
CA ALA A 98 -12.14 -24.73 -5.07
C ALA A 98 -11.22 -23.84 -4.21
N GLU A 99 -10.83 -22.69 -4.75
CA GLU A 99 -10.02 -21.70 -4.04
C GLU A 99 -10.37 -20.29 -4.49
N VAL A 100 -10.15 -19.32 -3.60
CA VAL A 100 -10.13 -17.90 -3.93
C VAL A 100 -8.67 -17.50 -4.11
N VAL A 101 -8.35 -16.97 -5.29
CA VAL A 101 -7.02 -16.45 -5.63
C VAL A 101 -7.09 -14.93 -5.65
N TRP A 102 -6.27 -14.28 -4.82
CA TRP A 102 -6.22 -12.83 -4.73
C TRP A 102 -5.27 -12.23 -5.76
N GLN A 103 -5.77 -11.30 -6.57
CA GLN A 103 -5.01 -10.67 -7.65
C GLN A 103 -5.01 -9.13 -7.53
N PRO A 104 -3.89 -8.47 -7.85
CA PRO A 104 -3.84 -7.01 -7.88
C PRO A 104 -4.76 -6.47 -8.98
N LYS A 105 -5.39 -5.32 -8.72
CA LYS A 105 -6.32 -4.67 -9.67
C LYS A 105 -5.62 -3.90 -10.79
N GLY A 106 -4.34 -3.58 -10.64
CA GLY A 106 -3.58 -2.75 -11.59
C GLY A 106 -3.15 -1.42 -10.97
N VAL A 107 -3.23 -0.36 -11.77
CA VAL A 107 -2.89 1.00 -11.33
C VAL A 107 -4.06 1.60 -10.56
N VAL A 108 -3.81 2.03 -9.32
CA VAL A 108 -4.80 2.64 -8.43
C VAL A 108 -4.50 4.13 -8.29
N GLY A 109 -5.51 4.97 -8.51
CA GLY A 109 -5.44 6.41 -8.23
C GLY A 109 -5.81 6.68 -6.77
N VAL A 110 -4.93 7.36 -6.04
CA VAL A 110 -5.15 7.81 -4.66
C VAL A 110 -5.32 9.33 -4.68
N ILE A 111 -6.46 9.83 -4.17
CA ILE A 111 -6.76 11.26 -4.07
C ILE A 111 -7.00 11.56 -2.60
N ALA A 112 -6.12 12.36 -2.00
CA ALA A 112 -6.16 12.71 -0.58
C ALA A 112 -6.61 14.18 -0.39
N PRO A 113 -7.33 14.49 0.70
CA PRO A 113 -7.61 15.87 1.07
C PRO A 113 -6.39 16.57 1.69
N TRP A 114 -6.49 17.88 1.87
CA TRP A 114 -5.36 18.75 2.23
C TRP A 114 -5.02 18.77 3.74
N ASN A 115 -5.93 18.33 4.62
CA ASN A 115 -5.81 18.58 6.06
C ASN A 115 -4.74 17.73 6.78
N PHE A 116 -4.41 16.56 6.24
CA PHE A 116 -3.32 15.65 6.66
C PHE A 116 -2.60 15.12 5.41
N PRO A 117 -1.85 15.99 4.72
CA PRO A 117 -1.43 15.76 3.33
C PRO A 117 -0.45 14.59 3.17
N VAL A 118 0.18 14.12 4.25
CA VAL A 118 1.07 12.94 4.23
C VAL A 118 0.37 11.72 4.85
N GLY A 119 -0.52 11.93 5.83
CA GLY A 119 -1.24 10.85 6.51
C GLY A 119 -2.33 10.14 5.69
N MET A 120 -2.82 10.76 4.61
CA MET A 120 -3.98 10.27 3.84
C MET A 120 -3.64 9.77 2.42
N VAL A 121 -2.35 9.63 2.11
CA VAL A 121 -1.85 9.09 0.83
C VAL A 121 -1.39 7.65 1.01
#